data_AF-A0A330HT35-F1
#
_entry.id   AF-A0A330HT35-F1
#
_cell.length_a   1.000
_cell.length_b   1.000
_cell.length_c   1.000
_cell.angle_alpha   90.00
_cell.angle_beta   90.00
_cell.angle_gamma   90.00
#
_symmetry.space_group_name_H-M   'P 1'
#
loop_
_entity.id
_entity.type
_entity.pdbx_description
1 polymer ?
#
loop_
_entity_poly.entity_id
_entity_poly.type
_entity_poly.pdbx_seq_one_letter_code
_entity_poly.pdbx_strand_id
1 'polypeptide(L)' 'MKRKLNDDTTMDDFMRATPAAIRVVLKHRMLCVGCPIASFHTVADAAREHDLDEDQLLSDLQAAIDDG' A
#
# COMPACT_ATOMS: atom_id res chain seq x y z
N MET A 1 16.06 -6.05 -5.24
CA MET A 1 15.52 -5.75 -6.58
C MET A 1 14.37 -4.78 -6.36
N LYS A 2 14.52 -3.48 -6.70
CA LYS A 2 13.43 -2.50 -6.52
C LYS A 2 12.30 -2.90 -7.46
N ARG A 3 11.33 -3.70 -6.99
CA ARG A 3 10.04 -3.78 -7.67
C ARG A 3 9.53 -2.36 -7.62
N LYS A 4 9.54 -1.64 -8.75
CA LYS A 4 8.61 -0.54 -8.88
C LYS A 4 7.27 -1.17 -8.55
N LEU A 5 6.73 -0.81 -7.40
CA LEU A 5 5.38 -1.16 -7.00
C LEU A 5 4.54 -0.57 -8.11
N ASN A 6 4.21 -1.38 -9.13
CA ASN A 6 3.74 -0.90 -10.42
C ASN A 6 2.63 0.11 -10.15
N ASP A 7 2.79 1.33 -10.66
CA ASP A 7 1.93 2.48 -10.37
C ASP A 7 0.44 2.18 -10.67
N ASP A 8 0.17 1.17 -11.51
CA ASP A 8 -1.18 0.70 -11.87
C ASP A 8 -1.78 -0.34 -10.91
N THR A 9 -1.04 -0.80 -9.89
CA THR A 9 -1.52 -1.83 -8.97
C THR A 9 -2.51 -1.23 -7.98
N THR A 10 -3.72 -1.79 -7.92
CA THR A 10 -4.73 -1.37 -6.96
C THR A 10 -4.29 -1.69 -5.54
N MET A 11 -4.80 -0.92 -4.57
CA MET A 11 -4.49 -1.13 -3.16
C MET A 11 -4.97 -2.51 -2.67
N ASP A 12 -6.13 -2.98 -3.14
CA ASP A 12 -6.64 -4.32 -2.82
C ASP A 12 -5.76 -5.43 -3.41
N ASP A 13 -5.40 -5.35 -4.70
CA ASP A 13 -4.53 -6.34 -5.34
C ASP A 13 -3.16 -6.38 -4.68
N PHE A 14 -2.62 -5.22 -4.31
CA PHE A 14 -1.35 -5.12 -3.64
C PHE A 14 -1.37 -5.81 -2.26
N MET A 15 -2.39 -5.54 -1.43
CA MET A 15 -2.54 -6.18 -0.11
C MET A 15 -2.77 -7.69 -0.23
N ARG A 16 -3.47 -8.16 -1.27
CA ARG A 16 -3.66 -9.60 -1.55
C ARG A 16 -2.36 -10.29 -1.94
N ALA A 17 -1.57 -9.66 -2.82
CA ALA A 17 -0.29 -10.18 -3.28
C ALA A 17 0.77 -10.15 -2.16
N THR A 18 0.64 -9.17 -1.24
CA THR A 18 1.60 -8.92 -0.18
C THR A 18 0.90 -8.74 1.18
N PRO A 19 0.53 -9.83 1.88
CA PRO A 19 -0.14 -9.72 3.17
C PRO A 19 0.70 -8.98 4.24
N ALA A 20 2.03 -8.97 4.11
CA ALA A 20 2.91 -8.21 5.00
C ALA A 20 2.66 -6.69 4.95
N ALA A 21 2.20 -6.17 3.80
CA ALA A 21 1.84 -4.76 3.62
C ALA A 21 0.69 -4.32 4.53
N ILE A 22 -0.23 -5.23 4.90
CA ILE A 22 -1.39 -4.92 5.74
C ILE A 22 -0.96 -4.27 7.07
N ARG A 23 0.18 -4.68 7.63
CA ARG A 23 0.72 -4.08 8.86
C ARG A 23 1.07 -2.60 8.69
N VAL A 24 1.59 -2.21 7.53
CA VAL A 24 1.93 -0.82 7.19
C VAL A 24 0.66 0.01 6.99
N VAL A 25 -0.34 -0.53 6.29
CA VAL A 25 -1.66 0.10 6.10
C VAL A 25 -2.30 0.42 7.45
N LEU A 26 -2.29 -0.53 8.38
CA LEU A 26 -2.79 -0.35 9.73
C LEU A 26 -1.95 0.67 10.53
N LYS A 27 -0.63 0.66 10.40
CA LYS A 27 0.30 1.61 11.06
C LYS A 27 0.01 3.05 10.65
N HIS A 28 -0.21 3.29 9.35
CA HIS A 28 -0.57 4.61 8.81
C HIS A 28 -2.05 4.96 8.99
N ARG A 29 -2.84 4.11 9.66
CA ARG A 29 -4.28 4.28 9.90
C ARG A 29 -5.09 4.47 8.62
N MET A 30 -4.60 3.91 7.52
CA MET A 30 -5.33 3.89 6.27
C MET A 30 -6.55 2.97 6.43
N LEU A 31 -7.67 3.36 5.83
CA LEU A 31 -8.94 2.63 5.94
C LEU A 31 -9.10 1.57 4.85
N CYS A 32 -8.02 1.24 4.15
CA CYS A 32 -8.06 0.40 2.96
C CYS A 32 -8.38 -1.07 3.26
N VAL A 33 -8.05 -1.58 4.45
CA VAL A 33 -8.26 -3.00 4.79
C VAL A 33 -9.76 -3.31 4.83
N GLY A 34 -10.22 -4.15 3.89
CA GLY A 34 -11.62 -4.52 3.76
C GLY A 34 -12.53 -3.46 3.13
N CYS A 35 -11.98 -2.33 2.70
CA CYS A 35 -12.74 -1.30 2.01
C CYS A 35 -13.00 -1.73 0.55
N PRO A 36 -14.26 -1.77 0.08
CA PRO A 36 -14.56 -2.16 -1.31
C PRO A 36 -13.99 -1.17 -2.33
N ILE A 37 -13.67 0.04 -1.89
CA ILE A 37 -13.09 1.10 -2.73
C ILE A 37 -11.61 0.83 -3.03
N ALA A 38 -10.91 0.04 -2.22
CA ALA A 38 -9.47 -0.23 -2.41
C ALA A 38 -9.14 -0.92 -3.75
N SER A 39 -10.10 -1.59 -4.38
CA SER A 39 -9.93 -2.20 -5.70
C SER A 39 -10.02 -1.20 -6.87
N PHE A 40 -10.28 0.07 -6.59
CA PHE A 40 -10.44 1.11 -7.62
C PHE A 40 -9.31 2.14 -7.63
N HIS A 41 -8.47 2.17 -6.60
CA HIS A 41 -7.44 3.19 -6.42
C HIS A 41 -6.07 2.53 -6.33
N THR A 42 -5.05 3.17 -6.89
CA THR A 42 -3.65 2.72 -6.80
C THR A 42 -3.08 2.98 -5.40
N VAL A 43 -1.91 2.43 -5.10
CA VAL A 43 -1.18 2.77 -3.86
C VAL A 43 -0.89 4.27 -3.78
N ALA A 44 -0.55 4.90 -4.91
CA ALA A 44 -0.30 6.34 -5.00
C ALA A 44 -1.57 7.17 -4.77
N ASP A 45 -2.71 6.74 -5.32
CA ASP A 45 -4.01 7.37 -5.04
C ASP A 45 -4.35 7.26 -3.55
N ALA A 46 -4.17 6.08 -2.95
CA ALA A 46 -4.44 5.87 -1.53
C ALA A 46 -3.53 6.74 -0.65
N ALA A 47 -2.26 6.95 -1.02
CA ALA A 47 -1.37 7.87 -0.32
C ALA A 47 -1.93 9.31 -0.34
N ARG A 48 -2.35 9.79 -1.51
CA ARG A 48 -2.95 11.12 -1.68
C ARG A 48 -4.28 11.27 -0.93
N GLU A 49 -5.16 10.28 -0.97
CA GLU A 49 -6.46 10.30 -0.27
C GLU A 49 -6.33 10.31 1.26
N HIS A 50 -5.23 9.77 1.77
CA HIS A 50 -4.93 9.71 3.20
C HIS A 50 -3.93 10.79 3.66
N ASP A 51 -3.61 11.78 2.81
CA ASP A 51 -2.64 12.86 3.08
C ASP A 51 -1.26 12.34 3.54
N LEU A 52 -0.80 11.25 2.94
CA LEU A 52 0.49 10.62 3.23
C LEU A 52 1.56 11.03 2.21
N ASP A 53 2.81 11.07 2.67
CA ASP A 53 3.96 11.13 1.79
C ASP A 53 4.12 9.79 1.06
N GLU A 54 4.02 9.82 -0.26
CA GLU A 54 4.04 8.63 -1.12
C GLU A 54 5.38 7.89 -1.02
N ASP A 55 6.51 8.61 -1.05
CA ASP A 55 7.84 8.01 -0.98
C ASP A 55 8.06 7.31 0.37
N GLN A 56 7.60 7.91 1.47
CA GLN A 56 7.67 7.30 2.80
C GLN A 56 6.77 6.06 2.90
N LEU A 57 5.56 6.10 2.35
CA LEU A 57 4.65 4.94 2.32
C LEU A 57 5.28 3.78 1.54
N LEU A 58 5.81 4.05 0.34
CA LEU A 58 6.46 3.04 -0.50
C LEU A 58 7.70 2.45 0.19
N SER A 59 8.48 3.27 0.90
CA SER A 59 9.62 2.81 1.69
C SER A 59 9.19 1.88 2.83
N ASP A 60 8.17 2.25 3.59
CA ASP A 60 7.63 1.42 4.68
C ASP A 60 7.07 0.08 4.15
N LEU A 61 6.38 0.13 3.01
CA LEU A 61 5.86 -1.06 2.33
C LEU A 61 6.97 -2.00 1.87
N GLN A 62 8.03 -1.47 1.26
CA GLN A 62 9.17 -2.27 0.82
C GLN A 62 9.90 -2.89 2.02
N ALA A 63 10.09 -2.14 3.11
CA ALA A 63 10.70 -2.67 4.32
C ALA A 63 9.87 -3.83 4.91
N ALA A 64 8.53 -3.71 4.95
CA ALA A 64 7.67 -4.77 5.44
C ALA A 64 7.67 -6.03 4.55
N ILE A 65 7.91 -5.88 3.24
CA ILE A 65 8.10 -7.00 2.31
C ILE A 65 9.42 -7.72 2.59
N ASP A 66 10.49 -6.97 2.84
CA ASP A 66 11.83 -7.55 3.01
C ASP A 66 12.01 -8.22 4.39
N ASP A 67 11.21 -7.84 5.40
CA ASP A 67 11.21 -8.40 6.76
C ASP A 67 10.39 -9.71 6.91
N GLY A 68 9.66 -10.13 5.87
CA GLY A 68 8.74 -11.28 5.89
C GLY A 68 9.20 -12.44 5.01
#